data_AF-A0A0B1S1M8-F1
#
_entry.id   AF-A0A0B1S1M8-F1
#
_cell.length_a   1.000
_cell.length_b   1.000
_cell.length_c   1.000
_cell.angle_alpha   90.00
_cell.angle_beta   90.00
_cell.angle_gamma   90.00
#
_symmetry.space_group_name_H-M   'P 1'
#
loop_
_entity.id
_entity.type
_entity.pdbx_description
1 polymer ?
#
loop_
_entity_poly.entity_id
_entity_poly.type
_entity_poly.pdbx_seq_one_letter_code
_entity_poly.pdbx_strand_id
1 'polypeptide(L)'
;MADFFMQDFNTEHWRKVAAKNAFVLMSKQRFQHAAAFFLLSGSLRDAIQTILCKCHDLQLAMVVLRLYETDLDAQQTMMKEMLCREVLGQTPDEFEQTRGYVEDDSMLSPDASRDPFIRSMTYWLLKDYSRAAHTLVQEAHRDRATMRTNLSDIFNFYSFLRKHPLVVRQRLTDAGAQVGSTEQFLAVGKQHETFVTPSERRLYFRTAAEHMAHGCPMLALDVLSRLPRNISMVKDGSLRTLLAG
;
A
#
# COMPACT_ATOMS: atom_id res chain seq x y z
N MET A 1 18.35 -34.48 -16.22
CA MET A 1 17.45 -33.46 -15.62
C MET A 1 16.07 -34.05 -15.34
N ALA A 2 15.49 -34.81 -16.27
CA ALA A 2 14.28 -35.59 -16.00
C ALA A 2 14.43 -36.53 -14.79
N ASP A 3 15.52 -37.31 -14.71
CA ASP A 3 15.76 -38.25 -13.61
C ASP A 3 15.85 -37.58 -12.22
N PHE A 4 16.24 -36.31 -12.17
CA PHE A 4 16.29 -35.52 -10.94
C PHE A 4 14.88 -35.14 -10.47
N PHE A 5 14.00 -34.74 -11.39
CA PHE A 5 12.62 -34.38 -11.06
C PHE A 5 11.73 -35.59 -10.75
N MET A 6 12.19 -36.82 -11.05
CA MET A 6 11.51 -38.05 -10.64
C MET A 6 11.82 -38.47 -9.20
N GLN A 7 12.69 -37.74 -8.49
CA GLN A 7 13.07 -38.05 -7.12
C GLN A 7 12.08 -37.46 -6.11
N ASP A 8 12.03 -38.06 -4.92
CA ASP A 8 11.21 -37.55 -3.82
C ASP A 8 11.91 -36.43 -3.05
N PHE A 9 11.46 -35.20 -3.30
CA PHE A 9 11.93 -33.99 -2.63
C PHE A 9 11.44 -33.81 -1.19
N ASN A 10 10.65 -34.75 -0.66
CA ASN A 10 10.37 -34.79 0.78
C ASN A 10 11.54 -35.40 1.58
N THR A 11 12.46 -36.08 0.91
CA THR A 11 13.65 -36.66 1.56
C THR A 11 14.74 -35.62 1.79
N GLU A 12 15.42 -35.68 2.93
CA GLU A 12 16.46 -34.73 3.30
C GLU A 12 17.63 -34.72 2.29
N HIS A 13 17.96 -35.88 1.72
CA HIS A 13 19.01 -36.01 0.70
C HIS A 13 18.70 -35.17 -0.54
N TRP A 14 17.52 -35.37 -1.15
CA TRP A 14 17.15 -34.67 -2.38
C TRP A 14 16.88 -33.18 -2.15
N ARG A 15 16.43 -32.79 -0.95
CA ARG A 15 16.37 -31.37 -0.55
C ARG A 15 17.75 -30.71 -0.55
N LYS A 16 18.77 -31.37 0.04
CA LYS A 16 20.15 -30.85 0.05
C LYS A 16 20.74 -30.74 -1.37
N VAL A 17 20.46 -31.72 -2.23
CA VAL A 17 20.90 -31.68 -3.64
C VAL A 17 20.18 -30.54 -4.38
N ALA A 18 18.88 -30.35 -4.17
CA ALA A 18 18.11 -29.25 -4.75
C ALA A 18 18.64 -27.88 -4.33
N ALA A 19 18.94 -27.69 -3.04
CA ALA A 19 19.52 -26.44 -2.54
C ALA A 19 20.90 -26.16 -3.17
N LYS A 20 21.78 -27.17 -3.27
CA LYS A 20 23.07 -27.01 -3.95
C LYS A 20 22.90 -26.61 -5.41
N ASN A 21 21.96 -27.24 -6.12
CA ASN A 21 21.64 -26.90 -7.50
C ASN A 21 21.10 -25.47 -7.63
N ALA A 22 20.31 -25.00 -6.66
CA ALA A 22 19.83 -23.62 -6.60
C ALA A 22 21.00 -22.62 -6.55
N PHE A 23 21.98 -22.83 -5.66
CA PHE A 23 23.16 -21.98 -5.58
C PHE A 23 24.01 -21.99 -6.87
N VAL A 24 24.14 -23.14 -7.52
CA VAL A 24 24.83 -23.22 -8.84
C VAL A 24 24.08 -22.40 -9.89
N LEU A 25 22.74 -22.44 -9.89
CA LEU A 25 21.91 -21.65 -10.81
C LEU A 25 21.99 -20.14 -10.51
N MET A 26 22.14 -19.75 -9.24
CA MET A 26 22.40 -18.36 -8.84
C MET A 26 23.71 -17.85 -9.45
N SER A 27 24.80 -18.62 -9.37
CA SER A 27 26.09 -18.26 -9.97
C SER A 27 26.04 -18.14 -11.49
N LYS A 28 25.12 -18.86 -12.14
CA LYS A 28 24.85 -18.79 -13.59
C LYS A 28 23.84 -17.70 -13.97
N GLN A 29 23.45 -16.83 -13.06
CA GLN A 29 22.44 -15.78 -13.25
C GLN A 29 21.06 -16.29 -13.71
N ARG A 30 20.74 -17.56 -13.47
CA ARG A 30 19.42 -18.14 -13.79
C ARG A 30 18.49 -18.06 -12.58
N PHE A 31 18.15 -16.85 -12.17
CA PHE A 31 17.49 -16.58 -10.88
C PHE A 31 16.10 -17.22 -10.74
N GLN A 32 15.26 -17.20 -11.78
CA GLN A 32 13.96 -17.85 -11.75
C GLN A 32 14.07 -19.37 -11.52
N HIS A 33 15.06 -20.00 -12.16
CA HIS A 33 15.31 -21.43 -11.97
C HIS A 33 15.87 -21.70 -10.58
N ALA A 34 16.79 -20.86 -10.09
CA ALA A 34 17.30 -20.97 -8.73
C ALA A 34 16.17 -20.88 -7.69
N ALA A 35 15.24 -19.92 -7.83
CA ALA A 35 14.08 -19.79 -6.96
C ALA A 35 13.22 -21.07 -6.99
N ALA A 36 12.94 -21.64 -8.16
CA ALA A 36 12.22 -22.91 -8.27
C ALA A 36 12.93 -24.07 -7.55
N PHE A 37 14.26 -24.16 -7.64
CA PHE A 37 15.04 -25.18 -6.91
C PHE A 37 15.07 -24.93 -5.39
N PHE A 38 15.07 -23.67 -4.94
CA PHE A 38 14.91 -23.35 -3.52
C PHE A 38 13.54 -23.81 -2.99
N LEU A 39 12.47 -23.61 -3.77
CA LEU A 39 11.15 -24.13 -3.43
C LEU A 39 11.15 -25.67 -3.34
N LEU A 40 11.79 -26.37 -4.27
CA LEU A 40 11.95 -27.84 -4.21
C LEU A 40 12.76 -28.30 -2.99
N SER A 41 13.72 -27.49 -2.55
CA SER A 41 14.48 -27.78 -1.33
C SER A 41 13.71 -27.47 -0.03
N GLY A 42 12.48 -26.96 -0.14
CA GLY A 42 11.67 -26.53 1.00
C GLY A 42 12.21 -25.28 1.71
N SER A 43 13.04 -24.46 1.02
CA SER A 43 13.52 -23.17 1.54
C SER A 43 12.74 -22.04 0.88
N LEU A 44 11.55 -21.75 1.41
CA LEU A 44 10.68 -20.69 0.90
C LEU A 44 11.32 -19.30 1.03
N ARG A 45 11.99 -19.03 2.16
CA ARG A 45 12.65 -17.74 2.42
C ARG A 45 13.73 -17.43 1.39
N ASP A 46 14.58 -18.40 1.07
CA ASP A 46 15.64 -18.21 0.06
C ASP A 46 15.06 -18.01 -1.35
N ALA A 47 13.96 -18.71 -1.66
CA ALA A 47 13.25 -18.52 -2.93
C ALA A 47 12.69 -17.09 -3.05
N ILE A 48 11.98 -16.61 -2.03
CA ILE A 48 11.41 -15.26 -2.00
C ILE A 48 12.52 -14.21 -2.07
N GLN A 49 13.58 -14.35 -1.26
CA GLN A 49 14.71 -13.42 -1.27
C GLN A 49 15.38 -13.37 -2.65
N THR A 50 15.51 -14.52 -3.31
CA THR A 50 16.05 -14.60 -4.68
C THR A 50 15.16 -13.83 -5.66
N ILE A 51 13.84 -14.01 -5.58
CA ILE A 51 12.88 -13.30 -6.45
C ILE A 51 12.95 -11.79 -6.22
N LEU A 52 12.96 -11.34 -4.96
CA LEU A 52 13.00 -9.91 -4.62
C LEU A 52 14.32 -9.26 -5.04
N CYS A 53 15.46 -9.83 -4.62
CA CYS A 53 16.75 -9.19 -4.82
C CYS A 53 17.36 -9.38 -6.21
N LYS A 54 17.00 -10.45 -6.94
CA LYS A 54 17.61 -10.77 -8.23
C LYS A 54 16.65 -10.70 -9.41
N CYS A 55 15.39 -11.05 -9.22
CA CYS A 55 14.37 -10.87 -10.26
C CYS A 55 13.70 -9.49 -10.18
N HIS A 56 13.78 -8.81 -9.03
CA HIS A 56 13.10 -7.53 -8.78
C HIS A 56 11.59 -7.60 -9.05
N ASP A 57 10.98 -8.75 -8.74
CA ASP A 57 9.57 -9.02 -9.03
C ASP A 57 8.79 -9.27 -7.72
N LEU A 58 8.28 -8.18 -7.15
CA LEU A 58 7.46 -8.21 -5.94
C LEU A 58 6.17 -9.02 -6.15
N GLN A 59 5.54 -8.93 -7.33
CA GLN A 59 4.27 -9.60 -7.60
C GLN A 59 4.46 -11.12 -7.61
N LEU A 60 5.52 -11.60 -8.27
CA LEU A 60 5.88 -13.01 -8.26
C LEU A 60 6.18 -13.49 -6.84
N ALA A 61 6.95 -12.73 -6.06
CA ALA A 61 7.24 -13.08 -4.66
C ALA A 61 5.96 -13.22 -3.82
N MET A 62 5.00 -12.28 -3.98
CA MET A 62 3.70 -12.34 -3.31
C MET A 62 2.89 -13.58 -3.71
N VAL A 63 2.87 -13.94 -5.00
CA VAL A 63 2.14 -15.13 -5.49
C VAL A 63 2.78 -16.40 -4.96
N VAL A 64 4.11 -16.52 -5.03
CA VAL A 64 4.84 -17.68 -4.52
C VAL A 64 4.61 -17.85 -3.02
N LEU A 65 4.75 -16.78 -2.23
CA LEU A 65 4.46 -16.81 -0.80
C LEU A 65 3.04 -17.28 -0.51
N ARG A 66 2.05 -16.82 -1.29
CA ARG A 66 0.65 -17.21 -1.09
C ARG A 66 0.31 -18.64 -1.46
N LEU A 67 1.05 -19.24 -2.39
CA LEU A 67 0.83 -20.61 -2.83
C LEU A 67 1.58 -21.63 -1.99
N TYR A 68 2.76 -21.28 -1.48
CA TYR A 68 3.63 -22.21 -0.75
C TYR A 68 3.47 -22.18 0.77
N GLU A 69 3.21 -21.01 1.37
CA GLU A 69 2.98 -20.94 2.81
C GLU A 69 1.52 -21.24 3.12
N THR A 70 1.28 -22.32 3.85
CA THR A 70 -0.07 -22.75 4.23
C THR A 70 -0.52 -22.17 5.55
N ASP A 71 0.41 -21.81 6.43
CA ASP A 71 0.08 -21.14 7.68
C ASP A 71 -0.25 -19.67 7.44
N LEU A 72 -1.50 -19.28 7.71
CA LEU A 72 -2.00 -17.93 7.45
C LEU A 72 -1.27 -16.87 8.27
N ASP A 73 -0.86 -17.18 9.49
CA ASP A 73 -0.18 -16.23 10.37
C ASP A 73 1.28 -16.01 9.94
N ALA A 74 2.01 -17.09 9.63
CA ALA A 74 3.34 -16.99 9.04
C ALA A 74 3.32 -16.27 7.68
N GLN A 75 2.34 -16.59 6.83
CA GLN A 75 2.14 -15.96 5.53
C GLN A 75 1.91 -14.45 5.67
N GLN A 76 1.02 -14.02 6.57
CA GLN A 76 0.77 -12.60 6.84
C GLN A 76 2.02 -11.89 7.36
N THR A 77 2.77 -12.54 8.24
CA THR A 77 4.01 -11.98 8.81
C THR A 77 5.06 -11.76 7.73
N MET A 78 5.33 -12.77 6.90
CA MET A 78 6.28 -12.66 5.78
C MET A 78 5.82 -11.66 4.72
N MET A 79 4.51 -11.61 4.43
CA MET A 79 3.94 -10.64 3.50
C MET A 79 4.16 -9.21 4.00
N LYS A 80 3.89 -8.96 5.29
CA LYS A 80 4.12 -7.67 5.92
C LYS A 80 5.60 -7.28 5.88
N GLU A 81 6.49 -8.21 6.22
CA GLU A 81 7.93 -7.95 6.19
C GLU A 81 8.42 -7.53 4.80
N MET A 82 8.04 -8.30 3.78
CA MET A 82 8.38 -8.02 2.40
C MET A 82 7.84 -6.66 1.94
N LEU A 83 6.56 -6.36 2.19
CA LEU A 83 5.94 -5.11 1.75
C LEU A 83 6.55 -3.87 2.45
N CYS A 84 6.82 -3.95 3.76
CA CYS A 84 7.44 -2.85 4.48
C CYS A 84 8.85 -2.54 3.95
N ARG A 85 9.66 -3.57 3.73
CA ARG A 85 11.04 -3.40 3.26
C ARG A 85 11.09 -2.93 1.80
N GLU A 86 10.40 -3.62 0.90
CA GLU A 86 10.54 -3.41 -0.54
C GLU A 86 9.75 -2.20 -1.05
N VAL A 87 8.60 -1.89 -0.45
CA VAL A 87 7.74 -0.79 -0.93
C VAL A 87 7.87 0.46 -0.06
N LEU A 88 7.92 0.30 1.26
CA LEU A 88 7.91 1.44 2.18
C LEU A 88 9.33 1.86 2.61
N GLY A 89 10.35 1.04 2.35
CA GLY A 89 11.73 1.33 2.73
C GLY A 89 11.90 1.45 4.25
N GLN A 90 11.12 0.72 5.03
CA GLN A 90 11.12 0.74 6.50
C GLN A 90 10.97 -0.66 7.07
N THR A 91 11.32 -0.84 8.34
CA THR A 91 11.15 -2.12 9.03
C THR A 91 9.68 -2.34 9.46
N PRO A 92 9.24 -3.60 9.66
CA PRO A 92 7.91 -3.89 10.18
C PRO A 92 7.61 -3.25 11.54
N ASP A 93 8.66 -3.03 12.35
CA ASP A 93 8.55 -2.43 13.68
C ASP A 93 8.37 -0.92 13.58
N GLU A 94 9.14 -0.24 12.73
CA GLU A 94 8.96 1.19 12.40
C GLU A 94 7.55 1.45 11.84
N PHE A 95 7.06 0.55 10.99
CA PHE A 95 5.71 0.63 10.47
C PHE A 95 4.64 0.59 11.57
N GLU A 96 4.76 -0.32 12.55
CA GLU A 96 3.80 -0.41 13.66
C GLU A 96 3.93 0.75 14.65
N GLN A 97 5.15 1.23 14.93
CA GLN A 97 5.37 2.40 15.79
C GLN A 97 4.73 3.64 15.21
N THR A 98 4.81 3.80 13.90
CA THR A 98 4.17 4.93 13.24
C THR A 98 2.67 4.71 13.16
N ARG A 99 2.14 3.49 12.96
CA ARG A 99 0.74 3.15 12.59
C ARG A 99 -0.35 4.07 13.17
N GLY A 100 -1.28 4.52 12.32
CA GLY A 100 -2.31 5.51 12.68
C GLY A 100 -1.81 6.97 12.73
N TYR A 101 -0.51 7.21 12.81
CA TYR A 101 0.06 8.56 12.68
C TYR A 101 0.12 9.00 11.22
N VAL A 102 -0.35 10.23 10.95
CA VAL A 102 -0.41 10.81 9.61
C VAL A 102 0.16 12.22 9.70
N GLU A 103 1.47 12.36 9.45
CA GLU A 103 2.10 13.67 9.35
C GLU A 103 2.22 14.11 7.89
N ASP A 104 1.77 15.34 7.62
CA ASP A 104 1.70 15.90 6.27
C ASP A 104 3.09 16.20 5.67
N ASP A 105 4.10 16.35 6.53
CA ASP A 105 5.47 16.75 6.18
C ASP A 105 6.51 15.62 6.34
N SER A 106 6.05 14.39 6.62
CA SER A 106 6.95 13.26 6.82
C SER A 106 7.68 12.90 5.53
N MET A 107 9.00 13.05 5.49
CA MET A 107 9.78 12.66 4.31
C MET A 107 9.65 11.16 4.06
N LEU A 108 9.29 10.79 2.83
CA LEU A 108 9.35 9.39 2.39
C LEU A 108 10.77 8.85 2.58
N SER A 109 10.89 7.61 3.07
CA SER A 109 12.17 6.91 3.10
C SER A 109 12.82 6.94 1.71
N PRO A 110 14.14 7.17 1.59
CA PRO A 110 14.83 7.21 0.31
C PRO A 110 14.69 5.90 -0.48
N ASP A 111 14.50 4.79 0.23
CA ASP A 111 14.33 3.45 -0.34
C ASP A 111 12.87 3.09 -0.63
N ALA A 112 11.91 3.97 -0.29
CA ALA A 112 10.51 3.74 -0.59
C ALA A 112 10.24 3.80 -2.10
N SER A 113 9.26 3.01 -2.53
CA SER A 113 8.77 3.03 -3.90
C SER A 113 8.35 4.43 -4.30
N ARG A 114 8.83 4.86 -5.47
CA ARG A 114 8.50 6.17 -6.05
C ARG A 114 7.05 6.23 -6.53
N ASP A 115 6.41 5.09 -6.77
CA ASP A 115 5.03 5.04 -7.24
C ASP A 115 4.04 5.21 -6.07
N PRO A 116 3.25 6.30 -6.02
CA PRO A 116 2.28 6.55 -4.96
C PRO A 116 1.15 5.52 -4.92
N PHE A 117 0.78 4.92 -6.05
CA PHE A 117 -0.29 3.92 -6.12
C PHE A 117 0.19 2.61 -5.48
N ILE A 118 1.43 2.20 -5.73
CA ILE A 118 2.02 1.01 -5.09
C ILE A 118 2.15 1.21 -3.57
N ARG A 119 2.55 2.40 -3.12
CA ARG A 119 2.55 2.73 -1.68
C ARG A 119 1.14 2.69 -1.10
N SER A 120 0.17 3.30 -1.76
CA SER A 120 -1.24 3.29 -1.35
C SER A 120 -1.80 1.87 -1.22
N MET A 121 -1.58 1.03 -2.23
CA MET A 121 -1.97 -0.39 -2.22
C MET A 121 -1.26 -1.17 -1.11
N THR A 122 -0.01 -0.83 -0.79
CA THR A 122 0.72 -1.48 0.30
C THR A 122 0.13 -1.15 1.65
N TYR A 123 -0.12 0.13 1.95
CA TYR A 123 -0.82 0.52 3.18
C TYR A 123 -2.19 -0.15 3.30
N TRP A 124 -2.92 -0.27 2.18
CA TRP A 124 -4.19 -0.98 2.13
C TRP A 124 -4.06 -2.45 2.53
N LEU A 125 -3.09 -3.17 1.96
CA LEU A 125 -2.81 -4.57 2.28
C LEU A 125 -2.38 -4.75 3.75
N LEU A 126 -1.68 -3.77 4.31
CA LEU A 126 -1.28 -3.72 5.72
C LEU A 126 -2.40 -3.28 6.67
N LYS A 127 -3.63 -3.08 6.15
CA LYS A 127 -4.81 -2.65 6.90
C LYS A 127 -4.63 -1.29 7.57
N ASP A 128 -3.87 -0.40 6.93
CA ASP A 128 -3.79 1.03 7.26
C ASP A 128 -4.43 1.84 6.12
N TYR A 129 -5.76 1.84 6.12
CA TYR A 129 -6.60 2.44 5.08
C TYR A 129 -6.55 3.97 5.10
N SER A 130 -6.41 4.60 6.27
CA SER A 130 -6.26 6.06 6.36
C SER A 130 -4.96 6.52 5.70
N ARG A 131 -3.83 5.83 5.94
CA ARG A 131 -2.57 6.07 5.22
C ARG A 131 -2.61 5.77 3.74
N ALA A 132 -3.33 4.71 3.35
CA ALA A 132 -3.51 4.37 1.94
C ALA A 132 -4.10 5.55 1.15
N ALA A 133 -5.06 6.28 1.73
CA ALA A 133 -5.59 7.50 1.13
C ALA A 133 -4.62 8.68 1.29
N HIS A 134 -4.01 8.87 2.46
CA HIS A 134 -3.15 10.03 2.73
C HIS A 134 -1.89 10.08 1.85
N THR A 135 -1.24 8.95 1.56
CA THR A 135 -0.02 8.95 0.72
C THR A 135 -0.24 9.52 -0.68
N LEU A 136 -1.46 9.38 -1.22
CA LEU A 136 -1.86 9.96 -2.51
C LEU A 136 -2.00 11.49 -2.41
N VAL A 137 -2.59 11.96 -1.31
CA VAL A 137 -2.69 13.40 -1.01
C VAL A 137 -1.27 13.96 -0.87
N GLN A 138 -0.41 13.31 -0.09
CA GLN A 138 0.97 13.73 0.12
C GLN A 138 1.77 13.80 -1.19
N GLU A 139 1.63 12.82 -2.09
CA GLU A 139 2.28 12.85 -3.40
C GLU A 139 1.83 14.07 -4.23
N ALA A 140 0.53 14.39 -4.20
CA ALA A 140 0.01 15.57 -4.88
C ALA A 140 0.50 16.91 -4.30
N HIS A 141 1.14 16.91 -3.11
CA HIS A 141 1.77 18.10 -2.53
C HIS A 141 3.19 18.32 -3.04
N ARG A 142 3.85 17.29 -3.57
CA ARG A 142 5.18 17.42 -4.15
C ARG A 142 5.18 18.42 -5.31
N ASP A 143 6.36 18.95 -5.60
CA ASP A 143 6.51 19.90 -6.70
C ASP A 143 6.18 19.25 -8.04
N ARG A 144 5.49 20.01 -8.91
CA ARG A 144 5.10 19.54 -10.25
C ARG A 144 6.29 19.00 -11.05
N ALA A 145 7.49 19.56 -10.87
CA ALA A 145 8.71 19.10 -11.53
C ALA A 145 9.18 17.71 -11.07
N THR A 146 8.84 17.33 -9.83
CA THR A 146 9.22 16.03 -9.24
C THR A 146 8.13 14.98 -9.40
N MET A 147 6.91 15.42 -9.71
CA MET A 147 5.75 14.56 -9.83
C MET A 147 5.81 13.76 -11.13
N ARG A 148 5.87 12.42 -11.00
CA ARG A 148 5.97 11.51 -12.15
C ARG A 148 4.60 10.97 -12.62
N THR A 149 3.59 11.10 -11.78
CA THR A 149 2.23 10.59 -12.02
C THR A 149 1.27 11.74 -12.32
N ASN A 150 0.15 11.44 -12.98
CA ASN A 150 -0.85 12.44 -13.32
C ASN A 150 -1.69 12.80 -12.07
N LEU A 151 -1.88 14.10 -11.80
CA LEU A 151 -2.74 14.56 -10.70
C LEU A 151 -4.18 14.06 -10.85
N SER A 152 -4.69 13.93 -12.08
CA SER A 152 -6.02 13.39 -12.33
C SER A 152 -6.17 11.94 -11.85
N ASP A 153 -5.16 11.10 -12.07
CA ASP A 153 -5.20 9.70 -11.63
C ASP A 153 -5.13 9.60 -10.10
N ILE A 154 -4.25 10.40 -9.48
CA ILE A 154 -4.18 10.52 -8.02
C ILE A 154 -5.53 10.97 -7.46
N PHE A 155 -6.12 12.02 -8.05
CA PHE A 155 -7.41 12.56 -7.63
C PHE A 155 -8.52 11.53 -7.74
N ASN A 156 -8.60 10.79 -8.84
CA ASN A 156 -9.62 9.77 -9.06
C ASN A 156 -9.49 8.64 -8.03
N PHE A 157 -8.27 8.14 -7.82
CA PHE A 157 -8.05 7.04 -6.89
C PHE A 157 -8.26 7.46 -5.43
N TYR A 158 -7.77 8.65 -5.06
CA TYR A 158 -8.04 9.23 -3.74
C TYR A 158 -9.55 9.46 -3.53
N SER A 159 -10.26 9.99 -4.52
CA SER A 159 -11.71 10.23 -4.43
C SER A 159 -12.50 8.94 -4.21
N PHE A 160 -12.04 7.84 -4.81
CA PHE A 160 -12.58 6.50 -4.55
C PHE A 160 -12.29 6.03 -3.13
N LEU A 161 -11.03 6.07 -2.69
CA LEU A 161 -10.62 5.61 -1.35
C LEU A 161 -11.27 6.43 -0.24
N ARG A 162 -11.39 7.75 -0.38
CA ARG A 162 -11.99 8.65 0.61
C ARG A 162 -13.43 8.25 0.97
N LYS A 163 -14.18 7.71 0.02
CA LYS A 163 -15.58 7.26 0.21
C LYS A 163 -15.66 5.80 0.66
N HIS A 164 -14.55 5.09 0.73
CA HIS A 164 -14.57 3.67 1.03
C HIS A 164 -14.92 3.41 2.51
N PRO A 165 -15.85 2.48 2.82
CA PRO A 165 -16.29 2.24 4.20
C PRO A 165 -15.16 1.92 5.19
N LEU A 166 -14.12 1.19 4.75
CA LEU A 166 -12.97 0.87 5.59
C LEU A 166 -12.14 2.09 5.97
N VAL A 167 -11.95 3.04 5.04
CA VAL A 167 -11.22 4.29 5.29
C VAL A 167 -12.01 5.16 6.26
N VAL A 168 -13.31 5.34 6.01
CA VAL A 168 -14.21 6.11 6.87
C VAL A 168 -14.25 5.51 8.29
N ARG A 169 -14.37 4.18 8.41
CA ARG A 169 -14.39 3.50 9.70
C ARG A 169 -13.08 3.66 10.46
N GLN A 170 -11.93 3.52 9.79
CA GLN A 170 -10.65 3.70 10.45
C GLN A 170 -10.47 5.14 10.92
N ARG A 171 -10.75 6.14 10.07
CA ARG A 171 -10.68 7.56 10.47
C ARG A 171 -11.59 7.90 11.65
N LEU A 172 -12.77 7.30 11.72
CA LEU A 172 -13.66 7.43 12.88
C LEU A 172 -13.05 6.84 14.14
N THR A 173 -12.47 5.66 14.01
CA THR A 173 -11.80 4.96 15.12
C THR A 173 -10.60 5.76 15.61
N ASP A 174 -9.78 6.29 14.70
CA ASP A 174 -8.60 7.12 14.96
C ASP A 174 -9.00 8.42 15.69
N ALA A 175 -10.16 8.99 15.34
CA ALA A 175 -10.74 10.14 16.03
C ALA A 175 -11.45 9.80 17.36
N GLY A 176 -11.41 8.53 17.79
CA GLY A 176 -11.99 8.07 19.04
C GLY A 176 -13.51 8.00 19.06
N ALA A 177 -14.16 7.91 17.89
CA ALA A 177 -15.60 7.68 17.76
C ALA A 177 -15.91 6.18 17.74
N GLN A 178 -16.72 5.70 18.67
CA GLN A 178 -17.22 4.33 18.67
C GLN A 178 -18.59 4.30 17.99
N VAL A 179 -18.69 3.56 16.89
CA VAL A 179 -19.95 3.45 16.12
C VAL A 179 -20.57 2.09 16.39
N GLY A 180 -21.62 2.07 17.22
CA GLY A 180 -22.28 0.84 17.66
C GLY A 180 -23.29 0.25 16.68
N SER A 181 -23.75 1.03 15.68
CA SER A 181 -24.77 0.62 14.71
C SER A 181 -24.42 1.02 13.27
N THR A 182 -24.84 0.21 12.30
CA THR A 182 -24.71 0.49 10.86
C THR A 182 -25.39 1.79 10.45
N GLU A 183 -26.54 2.13 11.04
CA GLU A 183 -27.26 3.38 10.73
C GLU A 183 -26.47 4.60 11.18
N GLN A 184 -25.88 4.53 12.38
CA GLN A 184 -25.02 5.58 12.92
C GLN A 184 -23.75 5.72 12.08
N PHE A 185 -23.18 4.60 11.59
CA PHE A 185 -22.04 4.63 10.67
C PHE A 185 -22.38 5.36 9.36
N LEU A 186 -23.55 5.10 8.78
CA LEU A 186 -23.97 5.76 7.54
C LEU A 186 -24.24 7.25 7.74
N ALA A 187 -24.88 7.64 8.86
CA ALA A 187 -25.13 9.04 9.20
C ALA A 187 -23.81 9.82 9.38
N VAL A 188 -22.87 9.22 10.12
CA VAL A 188 -21.56 9.82 10.38
C VAL A 188 -20.67 9.81 9.13
N GLY A 189 -20.74 8.77 8.31
CA GLY A 189 -20.08 8.72 7.00
C GLY A 189 -20.54 9.86 6.08
N LYS A 190 -21.85 10.14 6.02
CA LYS A 190 -22.39 11.29 5.28
C LYS A 190 -21.90 12.63 5.83
N GLN A 191 -21.80 12.77 7.14
CA GLN A 191 -21.22 13.96 7.77
C GLN A 191 -19.74 14.13 7.37
N HIS A 192 -18.96 13.05 7.40
CA HIS A 192 -17.55 13.05 7.00
C HIS A 192 -17.31 13.46 5.55
N GLU A 193 -18.20 13.10 4.62
CA GLU A 193 -18.10 13.54 3.23
C GLU A 193 -18.11 15.06 3.10
N THR A 194 -18.77 15.77 4.04
CA THR A 194 -18.87 17.23 4.06
C THR A 194 -17.60 17.94 4.53
N PHE A 195 -16.66 17.23 5.16
CA PHE A 195 -15.41 17.79 5.69
C PHE A 195 -14.22 17.46 4.80
N VAL A 196 -13.37 18.45 4.55
CA VAL A 196 -12.10 18.31 3.82
C VAL A 196 -10.95 18.89 4.62
N THR A 197 -9.80 18.24 4.63
CA THR A 197 -8.57 18.82 5.23
C THR A 197 -7.95 19.84 4.29
N PRO A 198 -7.07 20.76 4.77
CA PRO A 198 -6.38 21.71 3.91
C PRO A 198 -5.57 21.04 2.79
N SER A 199 -4.94 19.90 3.09
CA SER A 199 -4.12 19.12 2.17
C SER A 199 -5.00 18.46 1.10
N GLU A 200 -6.09 17.82 1.51
CA GLU A 200 -7.08 17.29 0.59
C GLU A 200 -7.63 18.40 -0.31
N ARG A 201 -8.00 19.55 0.26
CA ARG A 201 -8.50 20.71 -0.49
C ARG A 201 -7.48 21.22 -1.52
N ARG A 202 -6.18 21.19 -1.20
CA ARG A 202 -5.12 21.53 -2.16
C ARG A 202 -5.10 20.57 -3.35
N LEU A 203 -5.30 19.27 -3.13
CA LEU A 203 -5.39 18.29 -4.23
C LEU A 203 -6.55 18.62 -5.18
N TYR A 204 -7.75 18.96 -4.68
CA TYR A 204 -8.87 19.40 -5.52
C TYR A 204 -8.50 20.62 -6.37
N PHE A 205 -7.95 21.66 -5.76
CA PHE A 205 -7.59 22.87 -6.50
C PHE A 205 -6.45 22.66 -7.49
N ARG A 206 -5.43 21.88 -7.14
CA ARG A 206 -4.31 21.56 -8.06
C ARG A 206 -4.80 20.79 -9.27
N THR A 207 -5.65 19.79 -9.06
CA THR A 207 -6.23 18.98 -10.15
C THR A 207 -7.13 19.83 -11.05
N ALA A 208 -7.99 20.67 -10.47
CA ALA A 208 -8.83 21.58 -11.24
C ALA A 208 -8.00 22.60 -12.04
N ALA A 209 -6.96 23.18 -11.44
CA ALA A 209 -6.06 24.12 -12.10
C ALA A 209 -5.28 23.45 -13.25
N GLU A 210 -4.92 22.18 -13.10
CA GLU A 210 -4.30 21.41 -14.18
C GLU A 210 -5.27 21.18 -15.34
N HIS A 211 -6.51 20.76 -15.09
CA HIS A 211 -7.51 20.65 -16.14
C HIS A 211 -7.79 21.98 -16.84
N MET A 212 -7.82 23.08 -16.09
CA MET A 212 -7.97 24.43 -16.66
C MET A 212 -6.79 24.78 -17.58
N ALA A 213 -5.55 24.49 -17.15
CA ALA A 213 -4.35 24.75 -17.93
C ALA A 213 -4.30 23.93 -19.24
N HIS A 214 -4.89 22.73 -19.24
CA HIS A 214 -5.04 21.89 -20.44
C HIS A 214 -6.28 22.25 -21.29
N GLY A 215 -7.04 23.28 -20.95
CA GLY A 215 -8.21 23.71 -21.72
C GLY A 215 -9.45 22.82 -21.51
N CYS A 216 -9.55 22.10 -20.39
CA CYS A 216 -10.68 21.23 -20.04
C CYS A 216 -11.52 21.82 -18.88
N PRO A 217 -12.24 22.94 -19.08
CA PRO A 217 -12.97 23.63 -18.02
C PRO A 217 -14.10 22.78 -17.41
N MET A 218 -14.71 21.89 -18.18
CA MET A 218 -15.76 20.99 -17.67
C MET A 218 -15.22 19.99 -16.65
N LEU A 219 -14.02 19.44 -16.88
CA LEU A 219 -13.36 18.55 -15.91
C LEU A 219 -12.92 19.31 -14.66
N ALA A 220 -12.41 20.53 -14.83
CA ALA A 220 -12.09 21.40 -13.70
C ALA A 220 -13.32 21.69 -12.84
N LEU A 221 -14.47 21.98 -13.48
CA LEU A 221 -15.73 22.22 -12.78
C LEU A 221 -16.24 20.95 -12.09
N ASP A 222 -16.14 19.78 -12.71
CA ASP A 222 -16.50 18.49 -12.09
C ASP A 222 -15.67 18.25 -10.82
N VAL A 223 -14.34 18.45 -10.87
CA VAL A 223 -13.47 18.35 -9.69
C VAL A 223 -13.93 19.30 -8.58
N LEU A 224 -14.17 20.58 -8.90
CA LEU A 224 -14.59 21.59 -7.92
C LEU A 224 -16.00 21.34 -7.38
N SER A 225 -16.91 20.78 -8.17
CA SER A 225 -18.26 20.43 -7.74
C SER A 225 -18.28 19.33 -6.67
N ARG A 226 -17.25 18.49 -6.65
CA ARG A 226 -17.04 17.42 -5.66
C ARG A 226 -16.33 17.91 -4.39
N LEU A 227 -15.92 19.18 -4.35
CA LEU A 227 -15.25 19.74 -3.18
C LEU A 227 -16.25 19.88 -2.02
N PRO A 228 -15.94 19.35 -0.83
CA PRO A 228 -16.77 19.52 0.34
C PRO A 228 -16.86 20.98 0.81
N ARG A 229 -17.99 21.34 1.40
CA ARG A 229 -18.28 22.73 1.82
C ARG A 229 -17.54 23.13 3.10
N ASN A 230 -17.29 22.18 4.00
CA ASN A 230 -16.72 22.47 5.31
C ASN A 230 -15.23 22.08 5.34
N ILE A 231 -14.40 22.96 5.90
CA ILE A 231 -12.98 22.70 6.09
C ILE A 231 -12.81 22.19 7.52
N SER A 232 -12.25 20.99 7.67
CA SER A 232 -11.76 20.56 8.98
C SER A 232 -10.38 21.17 9.18
N MET A 233 -10.28 22.17 10.05
CA MET A 233 -8.99 22.70 10.52
C MET A 233 -8.31 21.79 11.55
N VAL A 234 -8.97 20.70 11.94
CA VAL A 234 -8.51 19.79 12.98
C VAL A 234 -7.72 18.66 12.33
N LYS A 235 -6.44 18.53 12.72
CA LYS A 235 -5.58 17.38 12.43
C LYS A 235 -6.25 16.11 12.99
N ASP A 236 -6.99 15.37 12.17
CA ASP A 236 -7.58 14.01 12.33
C ASP A 236 -8.05 13.52 13.75
N GLY A 237 -8.18 14.40 14.75
CA GLY A 237 -8.30 14.03 16.17
C GLY A 237 -9.46 14.67 16.93
N SER A 238 -10.39 15.36 16.25
CA SER A 238 -11.61 15.84 16.90
C SER A 238 -12.82 15.78 15.98
N LEU A 239 -13.21 14.55 15.64
CA LEU A 239 -14.61 14.25 15.30
C LEU A 239 -15.46 14.04 16.55
N ARG A 240 -14.83 14.01 17.74
CA ARG A 240 -15.54 13.97 19.04
C ARG A 240 -16.50 15.14 19.23
N THR A 241 -16.13 16.34 18.79
CA THR A 241 -16.99 17.54 18.89
C THR A 241 -18.13 17.56 17.88
N LEU A 242 -18.02 16.79 16.78
CA LEU A 242 -19.07 16.68 15.76
C LEU A 242 -20.12 15.60 16.09
N LEU A 243 -19.82 14.70 17.02
CA LEU A 243 -20.72 13.63 17.48
C LEU A 243 -21.39 13.95 18.83
N ALA A 244 -21.03 15.06 19.47
CA ALA A 244 -21.58 15.51 20.74
C ALA A 244 -22.70 16.56 20.59
N GLY A 245 -23.16 16.82 19.36
CA GLY A 245 -24.25 17.75 19.03
C GLY A 245 -25.43 17.05 18.39
#